data_AF-A0A223NXM6-F1
#
_entry.id   AF-A0A223NXM6-F1
#
_cell.length_a   1.000
_cell.length_b   1.000
_cell.length_c   1.000
_cell.angle_alpha   90.00
_cell.angle_beta   90.00
_cell.angle_gamma   90.00
#
_symmetry.space_group_name_H-M   'P 1'
#
loop_
_entity.id
_entity.type
_entity.pdbx_description
1 polymer ?
#
loop_
_entity_poly.entity_id
_entity_poly.type
_entity_poly.pdbx_seq_one_letter_code
_entity_poly.pdbx_strand_id
1 'polypeptide(L)'
;MSSLLFPNKLFFIKNLLITCCSIMACTNAAAQIKNPGFELKSDSLNSLPANWIIKHPDGFATSIDENIKFAGASSFSIKSIQNVNPAEYSIFSQTFDINIDQLKIITFSAYVKTENIKGTATLYCQVKDEDNRVIGTQNIDSKSVTSTNNEWNKYSISIAVNSNAKKILVGGYLIGEGAVWYDEFSMENLQLQTTPASNDVKRYIKEFAGIVKKYSIYTKKLNWAGIDTDIDKLSGGIKTVDDAQLLTAYLISQLRLAGDNHSFVQSKASAVNYAKQNVDTRQPYAKLLPGNIGYIWMPGFASTSDTASVAFAGKIQKMISHLDTENYISGWIVDLRHDNGGNMHPMIAGLGPIIGHGILGYFISPETNKSTPWMYKDGKVTNGAATTANVSDAYTIKNSGAKVAVLTGPETASSGEMTAICFIGKTNAKLFGQPTAGYTTANRGFKLSTGAYLYLASSYAADRNKKEYLGKIEPDVIIKETKENGDDATIRAAKEWIESK
;
A
#
# COMPACT_ATOMS: atom_id res chain seq x y z
N MET A 1 -2.93 101.50 -24.56
CA MET A 1 -1.65 100.80 -24.52
C MET A 1 -1.94 99.31 -24.47
N SER A 2 -1.54 98.58 -25.52
CA SER A 2 -1.29 97.12 -25.64
C SER A 2 -2.23 96.15 -24.90
N SER A 3 -2.86 95.13 -25.49
CA SER A 3 -2.89 94.56 -26.84
C SER A 3 -3.76 93.27 -26.74
N LEU A 4 -4.73 93.10 -27.66
CA LEU A 4 -4.99 91.89 -28.50
C LEU A 4 -4.84 90.50 -27.82
N LEU A 5 -5.77 89.52 -27.80
CA LEU A 5 -6.68 88.95 -28.82
C LEU A 5 -7.58 87.87 -28.14
N PHE A 6 -8.85 87.75 -28.54
CA PHE A 6 -9.57 86.45 -28.64
C PHE A 6 -9.24 85.82 -30.02
N PRO A 7 -9.54 84.54 -30.41
CA PRO A 7 -10.37 83.47 -29.80
C PRO A 7 -9.79 82.03 -29.94
N ASN A 8 -10.46 80.99 -29.38
CA ASN A 8 -10.95 79.80 -30.12
C ASN A 8 -11.26 78.57 -29.24
N LYS A 9 -12.39 77.94 -29.61
CA LYS A 9 -12.91 76.66 -29.14
C LYS A 9 -11.93 75.52 -29.36
N LEU A 10 -11.84 74.58 -28.42
CA LEU A 10 -11.68 73.17 -28.75
C LEU A 10 -12.35 72.30 -27.67
N PHE A 11 -13.34 71.53 -28.11
CA PHE A 11 -13.93 70.39 -27.42
C PHE A 11 -12.81 69.44 -26.96
N PHE A 12 -12.79 69.07 -25.69
CA PHE A 12 -12.18 67.82 -25.27
C PHE A 12 -13.16 67.02 -24.41
N ILE A 13 -13.66 65.97 -25.03
CA ILE A 13 -14.35 64.84 -24.43
C ILE A 13 -13.45 64.31 -23.31
N LYS A 14 -13.86 64.48 -22.05
CA LYS A 14 -13.31 63.67 -20.95
C LYS A 14 -13.89 62.27 -21.11
N ASN A 15 -13.14 61.41 -21.81
CA ASN A 15 -13.33 59.97 -21.75
C ASN A 15 -13.15 59.55 -20.29
N LEU A 16 -14.27 59.22 -19.66
CA LEU A 16 -14.33 58.44 -18.43
C LEU A 16 -13.74 57.07 -18.77
N LEU A 17 -12.44 56.89 -18.50
CA LEU A 17 -11.82 55.58 -18.43
C LEU A 17 -12.43 54.87 -17.22
N ILE A 18 -13.57 54.23 -17.45
CA ILE A 18 -14.05 53.15 -16.60
C ILE A 18 -13.01 52.05 -16.76
N THR A 19 -12.05 51.99 -15.84
CA THR A 19 -11.22 50.82 -15.66
C THR A 19 -12.17 49.70 -15.26
N CYS A 20 -12.68 48.97 -16.24
CA CYS A 20 -13.22 47.63 -16.03
C CYS A 20 -12.08 46.83 -15.41
N CYS A 21 -12.05 46.76 -14.08
CA CYS A 21 -11.45 45.63 -13.39
C CYS A 21 -12.16 44.40 -13.93
N SER A 22 -11.60 43.82 -14.99
CA SER A 22 -11.87 42.46 -15.39
C SER A 22 -11.49 41.61 -14.20
N ILE A 23 -12.50 41.30 -13.38
CA ILE A 23 -12.51 40.16 -12.48
C ILE A 23 -12.26 38.99 -13.42
N MET A 24 -10.98 38.59 -13.50
CA MET A 24 -10.59 37.38 -14.17
C MET A 24 -11.25 36.29 -13.32
N ALA A 25 -12.38 35.80 -13.80
CA ALA A 25 -13.06 34.67 -13.20
C ALA A 25 -12.05 33.52 -13.21
N CYS A 26 -11.44 33.24 -12.06
CA CYS A 26 -10.85 31.94 -11.81
C CYS A 26 -11.96 30.93 -12.05
N THR A 27 -11.94 30.28 -13.21
CA THR A 27 -12.85 29.19 -13.51
C THR A 27 -12.64 28.13 -12.43
N ASN A 28 -13.62 28.02 -11.54
CA ASN A 28 -13.63 27.11 -10.40
C ASN A 28 -13.31 25.68 -10.88
N ALA A 29 -12.19 25.13 -10.39
CA ALA A 29 -11.88 23.71 -10.48
C ALA A 29 -12.84 22.83 -9.63
N ALA A 30 -13.84 23.45 -8.97
CA ALA A 30 -14.88 22.79 -8.20
C ALA A 30 -15.85 21.91 -9.04
N ALA A 31 -15.82 22.00 -10.38
CA ALA A 31 -16.84 21.39 -11.24
C ALA A 31 -16.76 19.86 -11.42
N GLN A 32 -15.83 19.14 -10.77
CA GLN A 32 -15.68 17.69 -10.95
C GLN A 32 -16.16 16.84 -9.77
N ILE A 33 -16.08 17.33 -8.53
CA ILE A 33 -16.58 16.58 -7.36
C ILE A 33 -18.07 16.81 -7.21
N LYS A 34 -18.85 15.74 -7.33
CA LYS A 34 -20.30 15.75 -7.10
C LYS A 34 -20.61 15.62 -5.62
N ASN A 35 -21.60 16.38 -5.15
CA ASN A 35 -22.06 16.36 -3.76
C ASN A 35 -20.91 16.55 -2.72
N PRO A 36 -20.09 17.61 -2.85
CA PRO A 36 -18.87 17.79 -2.04
C PRO A 36 -19.13 18.02 -0.54
N GLY A 37 -20.26 18.63 -0.18
CA GLY A 37 -20.71 18.83 1.21
C GLY A 37 -21.75 17.80 1.69
N PHE A 38 -21.98 16.72 0.93
CA PHE A 38 -22.88 15.63 1.33
C PHE A 38 -24.37 15.99 1.50
N GLU A 39 -24.79 17.13 0.95
CA GLU A 39 -26.16 17.67 1.00
C GLU A 39 -27.23 16.81 0.31
N LEU A 40 -26.83 15.95 -0.63
CA LEU A 40 -27.75 15.08 -1.38
C LEU A 40 -27.71 13.64 -0.85
N LYS A 41 -28.89 13.09 -0.56
CA LYS A 41 -29.10 11.69 -0.14
C LYS A 41 -29.24 10.75 -1.35
N SER A 42 -28.79 9.51 -1.19
CA SER A 42 -28.92 8.46 -2.20
C SER A 42 -30.36 7.99 -2.32
N ASP A 43 -30.87 7.88 -3.55
CA ASP A 43 -32.24 7.43 -3.83
C ASP A 43 -32.51 6.00 -3.33
N SER A 44 -31.47 5.16 -3.25
CA SER A 44 -31.58 3.76 -2.83
C SER A 44 -31.47 3.55 -1.32
N LEU A 45 -30.84 4.48 -0.60
CA LEU A 45 -30.57 4.42 0.85
C LEU A 45 -30.49 5.84 1.40
N ASN A 46 -31.60 6.33 1.99
CA ASN A 46 -31.73 7.71 2.48
C ASN A 46 -30.69 8.13 3.54
N SER A 47 -29.96 7.19 4.14
CA SER A 47 -28.88 7.46 5.11
C SER A 47 -27.52 7.70 4.47
N LEU A 48 -27.35 7.40 3.18
CA LEU A 48 -26.07 7.49 2.48
C LEU A 48 -26.04 8.67 1.51
N PRO A 49 -24.89 9.32 1.30
CA PRO A 49 -24.75 10.40 0.33
C PRO A 49 -24.83 9.92 -1.12
N ALA A 50 -25.55 10.66 -1.95
CA ALA A 50 -25.57 10.45 -3.39
C ALA A 50 -24.18 10.68 -4.01
N ASN A 51 -23.86 9.94 -5.08
CA ASN A 51 -22.63 10.04 -5.87
C ASN A 51 -21.32 9.63 -5.15
N TRP A 52 -21.39 9.05 -3.96
CA TRP A 52 -20.24 8.49 -3.25
C TRP A 52 -20.40 6.98 -3.12
N ILE A 53 -19.36 6.24 -3.50
CA ILE A 53 -19.26 4.79 -3.31
C ILE A 53 -18.73 4.54 -1.91
N ILE A 54 -19.47 3.78 -1.11
CA ILE A 54 -19.12 3.45 0.26
C ILE A 54 -18.90 1.94 0.37
N LYS A 55 -17.83 1.55 1.06
CA LYS A 55 -17.53 0.18 1.42
C LYS A 55 -17.19 0.14 2.90
N HIS A 56 -17.95 -0.63 3.66
CA HIS A 56 -17.68 -0.81 5.08
C HIS A 56 -18.04 -2.25 5.50
N PRO A 57 -17.29 -2.85 6.44
CA PRO A 57 -17.68 -4.09 7.08
C PRO A 57 -18.77 -3.82 8.13
N ASP A 58 -19.36 -4.89 8.66
CA ASP A 58 -20.42 -4.82 9.68
C ASP A 58 -19.99 -4.08 10.95
N GLY A 59 -18.68 -3.97 11.21
CA GLY A 59 -18.11 -3.23 12.33
C GLY A 59 -18.23 -1.70 12.24
N PHE A 60 -18.73 -1.12 11.14
CA PHE A 60 -18.84 0.33 11.00
C PHE A 60 -20.24 0.77 10.62
N ALA A 61 -20.65 1.91 11.18
CA ALA A 61 -21.81 2.66 10.76
C ALA A 61 -21.38 3.86 9.90
N THR A 62 -22.08 4.09 8.80
CA THR A 62 -21.89 5.28 7.95
C THR A 62 -23.20 6.00 7.75
N SER A 63 -23.19 7.33 7.81
CA SER A 63 -24.41 8.13 7.66
C SER A 63 -24.13 9.59 7.30
N ILE A 64 -25.10 10.23 6.63
CA ILE A 64 -25.20 11.69 6.59
C ILE A 64 -25.61 12.20 7.99
N ASP A 65 -24.84 13.14 8.54
CA ASP A 65 -25.06 13.75 9.85
C ASP A 65 -25.51 15.20 9.70
N GLU A 66 -26.75 15.51 10.10
CA GLU A 66 -27.34 16.85 10.01
C GLU A 66 -27.03 17.71 11.25
N ASN A 67 -26.44 17.13 12.30
CA ASN A 67 -26.14 17.84 13.56
C ASN A 67 -24.68 18.25 13.65
N ILE A 68 -23.77 17.36 13.24
CA ILE A 68 -22.33 17.61 13.25
C ILE A 68 -21.89 17.88 11.81
N LYS A 69 -21.64 19.15 11.50
CA LYS A 69 -21.27 19.62 10.15
C LYS A 69 -20.34 20.83 10.22
N PHE A 70 -19.58 21.04 9.16
CA PHE A 70 -18.72 22.22 9.02
C PHE A 70 -19.48 23.34 8.30
N ALA A 71 -20.13 23.02 7.20
CA ALA A 71 -20.93 23.93 6.41
C ALA A 71 -22.23 23.26 5.95
N GLY A 72 -23.07 23.98 5.20
CA GLY A 72 -24.28 23.41 4.61
C GLY A 72 -25.31 22.88 5.63
N ALA A 73 -26.12 21.92 5.19
CA ALA A 73 -27.12 21.26 6.03
C ALA A 73 -26.58 19.98 6.67
N SER A 74 -25.50 19.39 6.16
CA SER A 74 -25.03 18.07 6.60
C SER A 74 -23.53 17.81 6.40
N SER A 75 -23.03 16.70 6.96
CA SER A 75 -21.71 16.13 6.64
C SER A 75 -21.78 14.60 6.48
N PHE A 76 -20.69 13.95 6.07
CA PHE A 76 -20.62 12.49 6.05
C PHE A 76 -19.81 11.93 7.21
N SER A 77 -20.39 10.96 7.92
CA SER A 77 -19.79 10.34 9.11
C SER A 77 -19.45 8.87 8.90
N ILE A 78 -18.34 8.45 9.50
CA ILE A 78 -17.95 7.05 9.68
C ILE A 78 -17.69 6.83 11.16
N LYS A 79 -18.35 5.84 11.77
CA LYS A 79 -18.22 5.51 13.19
C LYS A 79 -17.97 4.03 13.35
N SER A 80 -16.94 3.65 14.11
CA SER A 80 -16.75 2.27 14.52
C SER A 80 -17.83 1.86 15.52
N ILE A 81 -18.35 0.65 15.39
CA ILE A 81 -19.17 0.01 16.42
C ILE A 81 -18.21 -0.57 17.49
N GLN A 82 -18.70 -1.07 18.63
CA GLN A 82 -17.80 -1.63 19.65
C GLN A 82 -17.04 -2.87 19.12
N ASN A 83 -15.78 -3.02 19.53
CA ASN A 83 -14.90 -4.17 19.24
C ASN A 83 -14.53 -4.37 17.76
N VAL A 84 -14.40 -3.30 16.97
CA VAL A 84 -13.87 -3.42 15.60
C VAL A 84 -12.43 -3.93 15.66
N ASN A 85 -12.12 -4.89 14.79
CA ASN A 85 -10.76 -5.34 14.59
C ASN A 85 -9.87 -4.14 14.19
N PRO A 86 -8.73 -3.88 14.86
CA PRO A 86 -7.86 -2.74 14.54
C PRO A 86 -7.37 -2.67 13.08
N ALA A 87 -7.45 -3.77 12.33
CA ALA A 87 -7.10 -3.84 10.91
C ALA A 87 -8.29 -3.60 9.95
N GLU A 88 -9.53 -3.62 10.45
CA GLU A 88 -10.72 -3.33 9.63
C GLU A 88 -10.87 -1.83 9.39
N TYR A 89 -11.48 -1.50 8.26
CA TYR A 89 -11.66 -0.12 7.83
C TYR A 89 -12.97 0.08 7.06
N SER A 90 -13.51 1.28 7.17
CA SER A 90 -14.60 1.79 6.34
C SER A 90 -14.08 2.92 5.46
N ILE A 91 -14.48 2.93 4.20
CA ILE A 91 -13.95 3.82 3.17
C ILE A 91 -15.07 4.32 2.27
N PHE A 92 -14.96 5.57 1.82
CA PHE A 92 -15.83 6.13 0.79
C PHE A 92 -15.00 6.80 -0.29
N SER A 93 -15.54 6.88 -1.50
CA SER A 93 -14.86 7.54 -2.62
C SER A 93 -15.78 7.95 -3.74
N GLN A 94 -15.28 8.90 -4.53
CA GLN A 94 -15.81 9.22 -5.84
C GLN A 94 -14.69 9.01 -6.86
N THR A 95 -15.05 8.47 -8.03
CA THR A 95 -14.14 8.37 -9.17
C THR A 95 -14.68 9.22 -10.31
N PHE A 96 -13.81 9.99 -10.96
CA PHE A 96 -14.16 10.79 -12.12
C PHE A 96 -13.00 10.81 -13.13
N ASP A 97 -13.36 11.04 -14.39
CA ASP A 97 -12.41 11.12 -15.50
C ASP A 97 -11.70 12.47 -15.51
N ILE A 98 -10.43 12.46 -15.89
CA ILE A 98 -9.60 13.65 -16.07
C ILE A 98 -8.91 13.61 -17.43
N ASN A 99 -8.74 14.78 -18.04
CA ASN A 99 -7.96 14.94 -19.26
C ASN A 99 -6.77 15.85 -18.99
N ILE A 100 -5.58 15.26 -19.00
CA ILE A 100 -4.32 15.92 -18.68
C ILE A 100 -3.45 15.93 -19.93
N ASP A 101 -3.14 17.13 -20.42
CA ASP A 101 -2.31 17.40 -21.58
C ASP A 101 -0.84 17.61 -21.22
N GLN A 102 -0.59 18.10 -20.00
CA GLN A 102 0.74 18.43 -19.48
C GLN A 102 0.83 18.16 -17.99
N LEU A 103 2.06 18.13 -17.46
CA LEU A 103 2.31 17.97 -16.03
C LEU A 103 1.57 19.02 -15.19
N LYS A 104 0.77 18.56 -14.24
CA LYS A 104 0.01 19.41 -13.30
C LYS A 104 0.10 18.84 -11.88
N ILE A 105 -0.10 19.72 -10.90
CA ILE A 105 -0.35 19.31 -9.52
C ILE A 105 -1.84 19.52 -9.26
N ILE A 106 -2.52 18.47 -8.85
CA ILE A 106 -3.92 18.53 -8.42
C ILE A 106 -3.93 18.39 -6.90
N THR A 107 -4.59 19.34 -6.23
CA THR A 107 -4.79 19.33 -4.79
C THR A 107 -6.26 19.07 -4.48
N PHE A 108 -6.49 18.05 -3.65
CA PHE A 108 -7.79 17.78 -3.06
C PHE A 108 -7.78 18.24 -1.62
N SER A 109 -8.87 18.82 -1.16
CA SER A 109 -9.02 19.19 0.24
C SER A 109 -10.41 18.89 0.76
N ALA A 110 -10.52 18.67 2.07
CA ALA A 110 -11.80 18.53 2.78
C ALA A 110 -11.62 18.97 4.23
N TYR A 111 -12.72 19.36 4.87
CA TYR A 111 -12.77 19.57 6.31
C TYR A 111 -12.99 18.22 7.00
N VAL A 112 -12.22 17.96 8.06
CA VAL A 112 -12.30 16.70 8.81
C VAL A 112 -12.36 17.00 10.31
N LYS A 113 -13.28 16.32 11.00
CA LYS A 113 -13.43 16.29 12.46
C LYS A 113 -13.34 14.84 12.93
N THR A 114 -12.73 14.61 14.09
CA THR A 114 -12.49 13.28 14.67
C THR A 114 -12.82 13.28 16.14
N GLU A 115 -13.27 12.11 16.60
CA GLU A 115 -13.56 11.85 18.00
C GLU A 115 -13.11 10.45 18.39
N ASN A 116 -12.39 10.33 19.50
CA ASN A 116 -11.94 9.09 20.11
C ASN A 116 -11.22 8.12 19.14
N ILE A 117 -10.46 8.63 18.17
CA ILE A 117 -9.73 7.80 17.20
C ILE A 117 -8.66 6.95 17.90
N LYS A 118 -8.80 5.63 17.78
CA LYS A 118 -7.76 4.62 18.04
C LYS A 118 -7.51 3.84 16.74
N GLY A 119 -6.75 4.47 15.85
CA GLY A 119 -6.49 3.95 14.51
C GLY A 119 -6.08 5.09 13.59
N THR A 120 -6.67 5.18 12.41
CA THR A 120 -6.35 6.25 11.45
C THR A 120 -7.60 6.67 10.70
N ALA A 121 -7.92 7.96 10.73
CA ALA A 121 -8.88 8.55 9.81
C ALA A 121 -8.09 9.45 8.85
N THR A 122 -8.35 9.49 7.55
CA THR A 122 -7.63 10.43 6.65
C THR A 122 -8.30 10.59 5.29
N LEU A 123 -7.75 11.45 4.44
CA LEU A 123 -8.05 11.56 3.01
C LEU A 123 -7.08 10.71 2.19
N TYR A 124 -7.56 10.21 1.06
CA TYR A 124 -6.76 9.49 0.09
C TYR A 124 -7.13 9.83 -1.34
N CYS A 125 -6.15 9.66 -2.24
CA CYS A 125 -6.30 9.83 -3.67
C CYS A 125 -5.54 8.74 -4.41
N GLN A 126 -6.14 8.22 -5.48
CA GLN A 126 -5.51 7.35 -6.46
C GLN A 126 -5.63 7.96 -7.85
N VAL A 127 -4.55 7.86 -8.62
CA VAL A 127 -4.54 8.19 -10.05
C VAL A 127 -4.49 6.89 -10.82
N LYS A 128 -5.36 6.76 -11.81
CA LYS A 128 -5.45 5.58 -12.67
C LYS A 128 -5.19 5.90 -14.14
N ASP A 129 -4.60 4.95 -14.83
CA ASP A 129 -4.40 4.99 -16.29
C ASP A 129 -5.66 4.53 -17.05
N GLU A 130 -5.55 4.41 -18.37
CA GLU A 130 -6.62 3.97 -19.27
C GLU A 130 -7.10 2.53 -18.98
N ASP A 131 -6.21 1.68 -18.48
CA ASP A 131 -6.47 0.29 -18.11
C ASP A 131 -7.04 0.16 -16.68
N ASN A 132 -7.34 1.28 -16.01
CA ASN A 132 -7.72 1.39 -14.60
C ASN A 132 -6.64 0.90 -13.61
N ARG A 133 -5.38 0.77 -14.03
CA ARG A 133 -4.27 0.45 -13.12
C ARG A 133 -3.95 1.67 -12.27
N VAL A 134 -3.69 1.46 -10.99
CA VAL A 134 -3.28 2.53 -10.07
C VAL A 134 -1.83 2.90 -10.37
N ILE A 135 -1.63 4.07 -10.96
CA ILE A 135 -0.30 4.60 -11.30
C ILE A 135 0.20 5.59 -10.24
N GLY A 136 -0.66 6.14 -9.41
CA GLY A 136 -0.27 7.02 -8.30
C GLY A 136 -1.18 6.83 -7.11
N THR A 137 -0.63 6.94 -5.90
CA THR A 137 -1.40 6.94 -4.66
C THR A 137 -0.82 7.98 -3.73
N GLN A 138 -1.69 8.79 -3.16
CA GLN A 138 -1.32 9.78 -2.17
C GLN A 138 -2.31 9.72 -1.02
N ASN A 139 -1.77 9.54 0.18
CA ASN A 139 -2.50 9.69 1.43
C ASN A 139 -1.82 10.80 2.22
N ILE A 140 -2.54 11.40 3.16
CA ILE A 140 -1.90 12.32 4.12
C ILE A 140 -1.07 11.47 5.08
N ASP A 141 0.25 11.44 4.92
CA ASP A 141 1.12 10.68 5.82
C ASP A 141 1.59 11.54 7.00
N SER A 142 1.56 10.95 8.19
CA SER A 142 2.15 11.36 9.49
C SER A 142 1.82 12.72 10.14
N LYS A 143 1.18 13.69 9.47
CA LYS A 143 0.94 15.01 10.09
C LYS A 143 -0.51 15.46 10.28
N SER A 144 -1.53 14.83 9.69
CA SER A 144 -2.78 15.60 9.57
C SER A 144 -4.11 14.96 9.92
N VAL A 145 -4.32 13.68 10.19
CA VAL A 145 -5.58 13.28 10.85
C VAL A 145 -5.33 12.10 11.79
N THR A 146 -4.58 12.35 12.87
CA THR A 146 -4.23 11.31 13.85
C THR A 146 -4.42 11.74 15.29
N SER A 147 -4.83 12.98 15.55
CA SER A 147 -5.26 13.36 16.88
C SER A 147 -6.52 12.58 17.22
N THR A 148 -6.50 11.90 18.36
CA THR A 148 -7.66 11.16 18.90
C THR A 148 -8.93 12.00 18.84
N ASN A 149 -8.82 13.31 19.12
CA ASN A 149 -9.89 14.28 18.95
C ASN A 149 -9.35 15.51 18.21
N ASN A 150 -10.04 15.99 17.18
CA ASN A 150 -9.85 17.34 16.63
C ASN A 150 -11.19 18.01 16.39
N GLU A 151 -11.19 19.34 16.43
CA GLU A 151 -12.24 20.14 15.82
C GLU A 151 -12.07 20.17 14.29
N TRP A 152 -13.08 20.67 13.58
CA TRP A 152 -13.03 20.80 12.13
C TRP A 152 -11.77 21.54 11.67
N ASN A 153 -10.95 20.84 10.88
CA ASN A 153 -9.75 21.38 10.27
C ASN A 153 -9.72 21.03 8.79
N LYS A 154 -9.19 21.94 7.97
CA LYS A 154 -9.02 21.70 6.53
C LYS A 154 -7.74 20.89 6.29
N TYR A 155 -7.88 19.79 5.56
CA TYR A 155 -6.79 18.92 5.18
C TYR A 155 -6.70 18.78 3.68
N SER A 156 -5.48 18.65 3.17
CA SER A 156 -5.23 18.58 1.74
C SER A 156 -4.24 17.48 1.36
N ILE A 157 -4.43 16.90 0.18
CA ILE A 157 -3.51 16.00 -0.50
C ILE A 157 -3.21 16.53 -1.90
N SER A 158 -1.93 16.53 -2.27
CA SER A 158 -1.49 16.98 -3.60
C SER A 158 -0.87 15.81 -4.35
N ILE A 159 -1.23 15.66 -5.62
CA ILE A 159 -0.70 14.61 -6.49
C ILE A 159 -0.25 15.20 -7.83
N ALA A 160 0.90 14.74 -8.31
CA ALA A 160 1.41 15.09 -9.62
C ALA A 160 0.78 14.16 -10.67
N VAL A 161 0.21 14.75 -11.72
CA VAL A 161 -0.41 14.02 -12.83
C VAL A 161 0.20 14.45 -14.15
N ASN A 162 0.31 13.50 -15.08
CA ASN A 162 0.72 13.73 -16.46
C ASN A 162 -0.29 13.10 -17.42
N SER A 163 0.02 13.04 -18.71
CA SER A 163 -0.88 12.54 -19.75
C SER A 163 -1.31 11.09 -19.59
N ASN A 164 -0.61 10.29 -18.78
CA ASN A 164 -1.00 8.91 -18.46
C ASN A 164 -2.17 8.85 -17.46
N ALA A 165 -2.46 9.92 -16.73
CA ALA A 165 -3.56 9.99 -15.79
C ALA A 165 -4.90 10.17 -16.53
N LYS A 166 -5.80 9.20 -16.38
CA LYS A 166 -7.14 9.21 -17.02
C LYS A 166 -8.27 9.33 -16.01
N LYS A 167 -8.07 8.83 -14.80
CA LYS A 167 -9.08 8.89 -13.73
C LYS A 167 -8.45 9.26 -12.41
N ILE A 168 -9.22 9.95 -11.60
CA ILE A 168 -8.91 10.16 -10.19
C ILE A 168 -10.00 9.51 -9.35
N LEU A 169 -9.56 8.79 -8.33
CA LEU A 169 -10.41 8.34 -7.23
C LEU A 169 -9.98 9.10 -5.98
N VAL A 170 -10.91 9.78 -5.32
CA VAL A 170 -10.66 10.55 -4.09
C VAL A 170 -11.70 10.20 -3.03
N GLY A 171 -11.31 10.26 -1.77
CA GLY A 171 -12.24 10.12 -0.65
C GLY A 171 -11.54 10.11 0.70
N GLY A 172 -12.19 9.48 1.68
CA GLY A 172 -11.66 9.30 3.03
C GLY A 172 -11.95 7.92 3.59
N TYR A 173 -11.31 7.59 4.70
CA TYR A 173 -11.51 6.33 5.40
C TYR A 173 -11.27 6.46 6.91
N LEU A 174 -11.83 5.53 7.67
CA LEU A 174 -11.51 5.24 9.06
C LEU A 174 -11.02 3.79 9.19
N ILE A 175 -9.85 3.60 9.80
CA ILE A 175 -9.30 2.32 10.25
C ILE A 175 -9.34 2.32 11.78
N GLY A 176 -9.81 1.23 12.38
CA GLY A 176 -9.88 1.06 13.84
C GLY A 176 -11.05 1.79 14.49
N GLU A 177 -10.91 2.11 15.79
CA GLU A 177 -12.00 2.66 16.60
C GLU A 177 -12.11 4.19 16.50
N GLY A 178 -13.31 4.71 16.72
CA GLY A 178 -13.63 6.13 16.86
C GLY A 178 -14.69 6.60 15.87
N ALA A 179 -14.81 7.92 15.74
CA ALA A 179 -15.69 8.58 14.78
C ALA A 179 -14.93 9.63 13.98
N VAL A 180 -15.28 9.76 12.70
CA VAL A 180 -14.78 10.81 11.82
C VAL A 180 -15.94 11.38 11.00
N TRP A 181 -15.91 12.69 10.78
CA TRP A 181 -16.79 13.41 9.89
C TRP A 181 -15.98 14.12 8.81
N TYR A 182 -16.51 14.12 7.60
CA TYR A 182 -15.92 14.77 6.42
C TYR A 182 -16.93 15.73 5.81
N ASP A 183 -16.45 16.88 5.36
CA ASP A 183 -17.29 17.91 4.75
C ASP A 183 -16.50 18.76 3.73
N GLU A 184 -17.21 19.42 2.84
CA GLU A 184 -16.70 20.41 1.88
C GLU A 184 -15.46 19.95 1.08
N PHE A 185 -15.60 18.85 0.34
CA PHE A 185 -14.57 18.40 -0.59
C PHE A 185 -14.36 19.41 -1.73
N SER A 186 -13.10 19.74 -2.01
CA SER A 186 -12.75 20.60 -3.14
C SER A 186 -11.52 20.09 -3.88
N MET A 187 -11.43 20.49 -5.13
CA MET A 187 -10.33 20.17 -6.05
C MET A 187 -9.83 21.47 -6.67
N GLU A 188 -8.51 21.64 -6.69
CA GLU A 188 -7.84 22.76 -7.32
C GLU A 188 -6.58 22.33 -8.07
N ASN A 189 -6.26 23.04 -9.14
CA ASN A 189 -4.98 22.89 -9.83
C ASN A 189 -3.98 23.85 -9.18
N LEU A 190 -2.92 23.31 -8.61
CA LEU A 190 -1.84 24.11 -8.05
C LEU A 190 -0.88 24.55 -9.16
N GLN A 191 -0.58 25.85 -9.21
CA GLN A 191 0.38 26.39 -10.16
C GLN A 191 1.80 25.97 -9.78
N LEU A 192 2.51 25.43 -10.77
CA LEU A 192 3.95 25.13 -10.65
C LEU A 192 4.71 26.43 -10.37
N GLN A 193 5.52 26.41 -9.31
CA GLN A 193 6.28 27.58 -8.90
C GLN A 193 7.59 27.67 -9.68
N THR A 194 7.99 28.89 -10.04
CA THR A 194 9.25 29.13 -10.76
C THR A 194 10.44 29.39 -9.83
N THR A 195 10.16 29.65 -8.54
CA THR A 195 11.23 29.85 -7.56
C THR A 195 11.97 28.52 -7.32
N PRO A 196 13.30 28.51 -7.22
CA PRO A 196 14.03 27.27 -6.98
C PRO A 196 13.65 26.61 -5.65
N ALA A 197 13.64 25.27 -5.64
CA ALA A 197 13.65 24.47 -4.43
C ALA A 197 14.86 24.78 -3.56
N SER A 198 14.76 24.56 -2.25
CA SER A 198 15.92 24.64 -1.35
C SER A 198 16.99 23.59 -1.72
N ASN A 199 18.24 23.84 -1.34
CA ASN A 199 19.34 22.91 -1.61
C ASN A 199 19.16 21.55 -0.92
N ASP A 200 18.49 21.52 0.23
CA ASP A 200 18.21 20.29 0.97
C ASP A 200 17.18 19.43 0.23
N VAL A 201 16.12 20.05 -0.33
CA VAL A 201 15.14 19.34 -1.17
C VAL A 201 15.81 18.76 -2.41
N LYS A 202 16.65 19.54 -3.10
CA LYS A 202 17.41 19.07 -4.27
C LYS A 202 18.32 17.89 -3.92
N ARG A 203 18.99 17.94 -2.78
CA ARG A 203 19.86 16.84 -2.31
C ARG A 203 19.04 15.58 -2.00
N TYR A 204 17.92 15.73 -1.32
CA TYR A 204 17.03 14.63 -0.97
C TYR A 204 16.46 13.93 -2.21
N ILE A 205 15.94 14.69 -3.18
CA ILE A 205 15.39 14.08 -4.39
C ILE A 205 16.48 13.42 -5.24
N LYS A 206 17.70 13.99 -5.26
CA LYS A 206 18.86 13.37 -5.92
C LYS A 206 19.28 12.05 -5.25
N GLU A 207 19.25 11.98 -3.91
CA GLU A 207 19.45 10.74 -3.16
C GLU A 207 18.42 9.69 -3.58
N PHE A 208 17.14 10.04 -3.53
CA PHE A 208 16.05 9.13 -3.88
C PHE A 208 16.14 8.64 -5.34
N ALA A 209 16.23 9.56 -6.30
CA ALA A 209 16.35 9.24 -7.72
C ALA A 209 17.63 8.44 -8.02
N GLY A 210 18.74 8.75 -7.34
CA GLY A 210 19.99 8.00 -7.46
C GLY A 210 19.86 6.54 -7.00
N ILE A 211 19.12 6.28 -5.91
CA ILE A 211 18.82 4.92 -5.46
C ILE A 211 17.96 4.20 -6.50
N VAL A 212 16.88 4.82 -6.99
CA VAL A 212 16.02 4.22 -8.02
C VAL A 212 16.80 3.90 -9.29
N LYS A 213 17.58 4.87 -9.79
CA LYS A 213 18.40 4.74 -11.00
C LYS A 213 19.40 3.59 -10.92
N LYS A 214 19.98 3.37 -9.74
CA LYS A 214 21.04 2.37 -9.52
C LYS A 214 20.51 0.97 -9.20
N TYR A 215 19.35 0.85 -8.55
CA TYR A 215 18.94 -0.42 -7.93
C TYR A 215 17.58 -0.93 -8.38
N SER A 216 16.76 -0.14 -9.07
CA SER A 216 15.45 -0.61 -9.56
C SER A 216 15.62 -1.55 -10.75
N ILE A 217 14.90 -2.67 -10.73
CA ILE A 217 14.80 -3.56 -11.90
C ILE A 217 14.08 -2.91 -13.09
N TYR A 218 13.39 -1.80 -12.87
CA TYR A 218 12.64 -1.06 -13.88
C TYR A 218 13.42 0.15 -14.42
N THR A 219 14.63 0.43 -13.93
CA THR A 219 15.40 1.63 -14.26
C THR A 219 15.57 1.86 -15.78
N LYS A 220 15.74 0.78 -16.55
CA LYS A 220 15.93 0.83 -18.01
C LYS A 220 14.65 1.17 -18.78
N LYS A 221 13.47 1.00 -18.16
CA LYS A 221 12.17 1.36 -18.75
C LYS A 221 11.78 2.82 -18.46
N LEU A 222 12.52 3.51 -17.58
CA LEU A 222 12.20 4.87 -17.17
C LEU A 222 12.80 5.91 -18.11
N ASN A 223 12.01 6.92 -18.48
CA ASN A 223 12.49 8.10 -19.20
C ASN A 223 13.15 9.08 -18.22
N TRP A 224 14.43 8.83 -17.89
CA TRP A 224 15.16 9.66 -16.93
C TRP A 224 15.23 11.14 -17.30
N ALA A 225 15.39 11.48 -18.58
CA ALA A 225 15.44 12.88 -19.01
C ALA A 225 14.10 13.61 -18.77
N GLY A 226 12.98 12.93 -19.05
CA GLY A 226 11.64 13.46 -18.76
C GLY A 226 11.40 13.56 -17.25
N ILE A 227 11.80 12.54 -16.49
CA ILE A 227 11.69 12.52 -15.03
C ILE A 227 12.48 13.67 -14.40
N ASP A 228 13.74 13.87 -14.81
CA ASP A 228 14.59 14.94 -14.29
C ASP A 228 13.95 16.31 -14.59
N THR A 229 13.40 16.49 -15.80
CA THR A 229 12.67 17.70 -16.21
C THR A 229 11.40 17.94 -15.35
N ASP A 230 10.62 16.91 -15.09
CA ASP A 230 9.39 17.01 -14.31
C ASP A 230 9.69 17.26 -12.83
N ILE A 231 10.72 16.63 -12.27
CA ILE A 231 11.17 16.88 -10.90
C ILE A 231 11.65 18.32 -10.73
N ASP A 232 12.40 18.87 -11.69
CA ASP A 232 12.82 20.27 -11.64
C ASP A 232 11.60 21.21 -11.56
N LYS A 233 10.55 20.95 -12.34
CA LYS A 233 9.30 21.71 -12.31
C LYS A 233 8.53 21.52 -11.00
N LEU A 234 8.32 20.28 -10.56
CA LEU A 234 7.55 19.93 -9.36
C LEU A 234 8.23 20.41 -8.07
N SER A 235 9.56 20.49 -8.06
CA SER A 235 10.32 20.91 -6.88
C SER A 235 10.27 22.42 -6.63
N GLY A 236 9.83 23.20 -7.62
CA GLY A 236 9.73 24.66 -7.53
C GLY A 236 8.99 25.10 -6.26
N GLY A 237 9.57 26.06 -5.55
CA GLY A 237 8.99 26.65 -4.34
C GLY A 237 9.13 25.80 -3.07
N ILE A 238 9.44 24.50 -3.15
CA ILE A 238 9.54 23.62 -1.98
C ILE A 238 10.73 24.04 -1.11
N LYS A 239 10.46 24.34 0.17
CA LYS A 239 11.47 24.84 1.12
C LYS A 239 12.01 23.76 2.05
N THR A 240 11.18 22.81 2.46
CA THR A 240 11.56 21.77 3.42
C THR A 240 11.48 20.38 2.80
N VAL A 241 12.26 19.44 3.33
CA VAL A 241 12.24 18.04 2.87
C VAL A 241 10.94 17.34 3.26
N ASP A 242 10.30 17.75 4.36
CA ASP A 242 9.00 17.22 4.78
C ASP A 242 7.91 17.48 3.71
N ASP A 243 8.03 18.58 2.97
CA ASP A 243 7.10 18.94 1.89
C ASP A 243 7.46 18.27 0.55
N ALA A 244 8.55 17.50 0.48
CA ALA A 244 9.02 16.86 -0.76
C ALA A 244 8.32 15.53 -1.09
N GLN A 245 7.28 15.15 -0.35
CA GLN A 245 6.55 13.89 -0.56
C GLN A 245 5.96 13.78 -1.97
N LEU A 246 5.52 14.90 -2.54
CA LEU A 246 5.02 14.96 -3.92
C LEU A 246 6.06 14.45 -4.93
N LEU A 247 7.34 14.75 -4.71
CA LEU A 247 8.44 14.37 -5.61
C LEU A 247 8.70 12.87 -5.56
N THR A 248 8.71 12.28 -4.35
CA THR A 248 8.91 10.84 -4.20
C THR A 248 7.69 10.06 -4.68
N ALA A 249 6.48 10.56 -4.43
CA ALA A 249 5.24 9.99 -4.98
C ALA A 249 5.23 10.00 -6.51
N TYR A 250 5.69 11.09 -7.13
CA TYR A 250 5.87 11.16 -8.59
C TYR A 250 6.88 10.11 -9.09
N LEU A 251 8.04 9.96 -8.46
CA LEU A 251 9.01 8.92 -8.88
C LEU A 251 8.44 7.50 -8.73
N ILE A 252 7.70 7.23 -7.66
CA ILE A 252 6.98 5.95 -7.49
C ILE A 252 5.92 5.78 -8.59
N SER A 253 5.25 6.85 -9.03
CA SER A 253 4.28 6.76 -10.12
C SER A 253 4.92 6.39 -11.46
N GLN A 254 6.12 6.89 -11.73
CA GLN A 254 6.88 6.50 -12.93
C GLN A 254 7.31 5.03 -12.87
N LEU A 255 7.65 4.53 -11.68
CA LEU A 255 7.89 3.10 -11.47
C LEU A 255 6.63 2.27 -11.74
N ARG A 256 5.46 2.70 -11.27
CA ARG A 256 4.17 2.02 -11.53
C ARG A 256 3.89 1.92 -13.03
N LEU A 257 4.10 3.02 -13.78
CA LEU A 257 3.96 3.05 -15.24
C LEU A 257 4.93 2.06 -15.93
N ALA A 258 6.10 1.81 -15.35
CA ALA A 258 7.05 0.82 -15.87
C ALA A 258 6.72 -0.65 -15.50
N GLY A 259 5.68 -0.86 -14.69
CA GLY A 259 5.20 -2.16 -14.22
C GLY A 259 5.60 -2.52 -12.78
N ASP A 260 6.26 -1.61 -12.05
CA ASP A 260 6.61 -1.83 -10.64
C ASP A 260 5.41 -1.66 -9.74
N ASN A 261 4.88 -2.76 -9.20
CA ASN A 261 3.76 -2.71 -8.24
C ASN A 261 4.19 -2.89 -6.78
N HIS A 262 5.49 -3.07 -6.51
CA HIS A 262 5.96 -3.55 -5.20
C HIS A 262 6.89 -2.56 -4.48
N SER A 263 7.40 -1.53 -5.15
CA SER A 263 8.18 -0.47 -4.50
C SER A 263 7.30 0.52 -3.74
N PHE A 264 7.70 0.92 -2.53
CA PHE A 264 6.98 1.90 -1.73
C PHE A 264 7.89 2.68 -0.77
N VAL A 265 7.38 3.79 -0.25
CA VAL A 265 8.05 4.58 0.80
C VAL A 265 7.36 4.30 2.12
N GLN A 266 8.16 3.99 3.13
CA GLN A 266 7.73 3.87 4.52
C GLN A 266 8.19 5.11 5.29
N SER A 267 7.24 5.77 5.95
CA SER A 267 7.50 6.96 6.76
C SER A 267 8.45 6.68 7.93
N LYS A 268 9.14 7.70 8.44
CA LYS A 268 10.02 7.57 9.60
C LYS A 268 9.28 6.99 10.83
N ALA A 269 8.06 7.45 11.08
CA ALA A 269 7.25 6.96 12.19
C ALA A 269 6.90 5.47 12.04
N SER A 270 6.47 5.07 10.84
CA SER A 270 6.18 3.67 10.51
C SER A 270 7.43 2.79 10.62
N ALA A 271 8.59 3.26 10.14
CA ALA A 271 9.85 2.53 10.26
C ALA A 271 10.27 2.33 11.72
N VAL A 272 10.09 3.34 12.58
CA VAL A 272 10.34 3.22 14.03
C VAL A 272 9.42 2.18 14.67
N ASN A 273 8.13 2.17 14.33
CA ASN A 273 7.18 1.18 14.85
C ASN A 273 7.51 -0.23 14.37
N TYR A 274 7.81 -0.39 13.08
CA TYR A 274 8.19 -1.66 12.45
C TYR A 274 9.48 -2.24 13.06
N ALA A 275 10.40 -1.40 13.53
CA ALA A 275 11.60 -1.82 14.22
C ALA A 275 11.38 -2.23 15.69
N LYS A 276 10.26 -1.83 16.29
CA LYS A 276 9.96 -2.11 17.71
C LYS A 276 9.11 -3.35 17.90
N GLN A 277 8.07 -3.53 17.09
CA GLN A 277 7.05 -4.56 17.30
C GLN A 277 6.48 -5.08 15.98
N ASN A 278 5.88 -6.27 16.03
CA ASN A 278 5.07 -6.78 14.91
C ASN A 278 3.79 -5.96 14.81
N VAL A 279 3.63 -5.22 13.71
CA VAL A 279 2.41 -4.43 13.46
C VAL A 279 1.27 -5.29 12.88
N ASP A 280 1.57 -6.51 12.45
CA ASP A 280 0.53 -7.52 12.18
C ASP A 280 0.10 -8.16 13.50
N THR A 281 -1.16 -7.96 13.88
CA THR A 281 -1.71 -8.46 15.14
C THR A 281 -2.16 -9.91 15.05
N ARG A 282 -2.33 -10.46 13.84
CA ARG A 282 -2.79 -11.84 13.62
C ARG A 282 -1.77 -12.83 14.16
N GLN A 283 -2.25 -13.93 14.72
CA GLN A 283 -1.41 -14.94 15.37
C GLN A 283 -1.43 -16.26 14.60
N PRO A 284 -0.28 -16.90 14.38
CA PRO A 284 -0.26 -18.24 13.82
C PRO A 284 -0.97 -19.20 14.77
N TYR A 285 -1.62 -20.21 14.20
CA TYR A 285 -2.24 -21.29 14.95
C TYR A 285 -2.07 -22.61 14.22
N ALA A 286 -2.21 -23.69 14.99
CA ALA A 286 -2.07 -25.05 14.50
C ALA A 286 -3.24 -25.92 14.99
N LYS A 287 -3.57 -26.96 14.23
CA LYS A 287 -4.54 -27.99 14.64
C LYS A 287 -4.22 -29.32 14.00
N LEU A 288 -4.66 -30.40 14.64
CA LEU A 288 -4.69 -31.73 14.03
C LEU A 288 -5.99 -31.90 13.24
N LEU A 289 -5.88 -32.29 11.98
CA LEU A 289 -7.02 -32.64 11.14
C LEU A 289 -7.22 -34.16 11.08
N PRO A 290 -8.43 -34.65 10.72
CA PRO A 290 -8.66 -36.07 10.46
C PRO A 290 -7.65 -36.63 9.47
N GLY A 291 -7.22 -37.87 9.68
CA GLY A 291 -6.14 -38.51 8.91
C GLY A 291 -4.73 -38.30 9.51
N ASN A 292 -4.65 -37.72 10.71
CA ASN A 292 -3.40 -37.29 11.36
C ASN A 292 -2.60 -36.27 10.55
N ILE A 293 -3.30 -35.31 9.97
CA ILE A 293 -2.70 -34.27 9.14
C ILE A 293 -2.47 -33.04 10.02
N GLY A 294 -1.21 -32.62 10.14
CA GLY A 294 -0.87 -31.39 10.85
C GLY A 294 -1.25 -30.18 9.99
N TYR A 295 -2.01 -29.24 10.55
CA TYR A 295 -2.37 -28.00 9.87
C TYR A 295 -1.73 -26.81 10.58
N ILE A 296 -1.07 -25.94 9.81
CA ILE A 296 -0.49 -24.68 10.26
C ILE A 296 -1.10 -23.55 9.43
N TRP A 297 -1.72 -22.57 10.08
CA TRP A 297 -2.10 -21.32 9.46
C TRP A 297 -1.05 -20.25 9.78
N MET A 298 -0.56 -19.56 8.74
CA MET A 298 0.51 -18.58 8.84
C MET A 298 0.04 -17.19 8.43
N PRO A 299 0.06 -16.20 9.34
CA PRO A 299 -0.11 -14.80 8.96
C PRO A 299 1.20 -14.20 8.44
N GLY A 300 1.07 -12.97 7.92
CA GLY A 300 2.21 -12.08 7.72
C GLY A 300 3.00 -11.81 9.00
N PHE A 301 4.23 -11.31 8.84
CA PHE A 301 5.09 -10.88 9.93
C PHE A 301 5.69 -9.53 9.57
N ALA A 302 5.18 -8.47 10.19
CA ALA A 302 5.46 -7.09 9.83
C ALA A 302 6.38 -6.43 10.88
N SER A 303 7.64 -6.89 10.96
CA SER A 303 8.66 -6.31 11.86
C SER A 303 10.09 -6.60 11.41
N THR A 304 11.03 -5.74 11.84
CA THR A 304 12.48 -5.99 11.82
C THR A 304 13.09 -6.18 13.21
N SER A 305 12.29 -6.30 14.27
CA SER A 305 12.77 -6.58 15.62
C SER A 305 13.24 -8.02 15.74
N ASP A 306 14.51 -8.22 16.12
CA ASP A 306 15.08 -9.56 16.35
C ASP A 306 14.32 -10.31 17.44
N THR A 307 13.93 -9.63 18.53
CA THR A 307 13.16 -10.23 19.62
C THR A 307 11.78 -10.70 19.13
N ALA A 308 11.07 -9.87 18.37
CA ALA A 308 9.77 -10.24 17.80
C ALA A 308 9.92 -11.39 16.79
N SER A 309 10.97 -11.36 15.98
CA SER A 309 11.33 -12.38 14.98
C SER A 309 11.55 -13.75 15.63
N VAL A 310 12.44 -13.84 16.62
CA VAL A 310 12.75 -15.08 17.34
C VAL A 310 11.51 -15.61 18.06
N ALA A 311 10.73 -14.74 18.70
CA ALA A 311 9.50 -15.13 19.39
C ALA A 311 8.45 -15.70 18.43
N PHE A 312 8.24 -15.06 17.28
CA PHE A 312 7.30 -15.51 16.25
C PHE A 312 7.70 -16.87 15.67
N ALA A 313 8.94 -16.99 15.20
CA ALA A 313 9.46 -18.23 14.64
C ALA A 313 9.44 -19.38 15.67
N GLY A 314 9.88 -19.10 16.91
CA GLY A 314 9.86 -20.09 17.99
C GLY A 314 8.46 -20.54 18.37
N LYS A 315 7.46 -19.64 18.34
CA LYS A 315 6.05 -19.99 18.59
C LYS A 315 5.53 -21.00 17.56
N ILE A 316 5.84 -20.81 16.27
CA ILE A 316 5.44 -21.73 15.19
C ILE A 316 6.14 -23.08 15.34
N GLN A 317 7.44 -23.10 15.61
CA GLN A 317 8.16 -24.37 15.82
C GLN A 317 7.64 -25.14 17.04
N LYS A 318 7.24 -24.45 18.12
CA LYS A 318 6.60 -25.09 19.28
C LYS A 318 5.26 -25.73 18.92
N MET A 319 4.45 -25.09 18.07
CA MET A 319 3.19 -25.68 17.59
C MET A 319 3.43 -26.93 16.74
N ILE A 320 4.41 -26.87 15.83
CA ILE A 320 4.81 -28.02 15.00
C ILE A 320 5.30 -29.15 15.91
N SER A 321 6.18 -28.83 16.86
CA SER A 321 6.75 -29.78 17.81
C SER A 321 5.66 -30.47 18.61
N HIS A 322 4.71 -29.72 19.19
CA HIS A 322 3.61 -30.27 19.97
C HIS A 322 2.73 -31.23 19.14
N LEU A 323 2.35 -30.87 17.91
CA LEU A 323 1.58 -31.76 17.05
C LEU A 323 2.36 -33.04 16.72
N ASP A 324 3.63 -32.91 16.35
CA ASP A 324 4.47 -34.02 15.90
C ASP A 324 4.96 -34.92 17.04
N THR A 325 5.12 -34.41 18.28
CA THR A 325 5.50 -35.23 19.43
C THR A 325 4.35 -36.07 19.95
N GLU A 326 3.13 -35.51 19.99
CA GLU A 326 1.95 -36.16 20.56
C GLU A 326 1.20 -37.05 19.56
N ASN A 327 1.48 -36.92 18.26
CA ASN A 327 0.80 -37.67 17.21
C ASN A 327 1.80 -38.28 16.23
N TYR A 328 1.31 -39.20 15.39
CA TYR A 328 2.02 -39.60 14.19
C TYR A 328 1.49 -38.78 13.02
N ILE A 329 2.27 -37.82 12.51
CA ILE A 329 1.82 -36.95 11.42
C ILE A 329 2.03 -37.61 10.06
N SER A 330 0.93 -37.84 9.34
CA SER A 330 0.92 -38.46 8.01
C SER A 330 1.28 -37.47 6.89
N GLY A 331 1.00 -36.18 7.11
CA GLY A 331 1.28 -35.08 6.19
C GLY A 331 0.97 -33.73 6.83
N TRP A 332 1.36 -32.66 6.14
CA TRP A 332 1.21 -31.28 6.61
C TRP A 332 0.39 -30.45 5.61
N ILE A 333 -0.45 -29.57 6.14
CA ILE A 333 -1.06 -28.46 5.40
C ILE A 333 -0.49 -27.15 5.95
N VAL A 334 0.10 -26.34 5.07
CA VAL A 334 0.56 -24.98 5.38
C VAL A 334 -0.34 -23.99 4.66
N ASP A 335 -1.17 -23.26 5.40
CA ASP A 335 -2.11 -22.31 4.83
C ASP A 335 -1.53 -20.89 4.81
N LEU A 336 -1.23 -20.40 3.60
CA LEU A 336 -0.69 -19.07 3.31
C LEU A 336 -1.73 -18.15 2.65
N ARG A 337 -3.00 -18.56 2.56
CA ARG A 337 -4.02 -17.85 1.76
C ARG A 337 -4.20 -16.39 2.17
N HIS A 338 -3.99 -16.07 3.45
CA HIS A 338 -4.12 -14.72 4.01
C HIS A 338 -2.76 -14.08 4.39
N ASP A 339 -1.64 -14.68 3.97
CA ASP A 339 -0.30 -14.13 4.19
C ASP A 339 0.01 -13.08 3.11
N ASN A 340 -0.20 -11.81 3.46
CA ASN A 340 0.10 -10.66 2.63
C ASN A 340 1.57 -10.17 2.73
N GLY A 341 2.41 -10.91 3.45
CA GLY A 341 3.85 -10.71 3.49
C GLY A 341 4.38 -9.94 4.71
N GLY A 342 5.31 -9.02 4.47
CA GLY A 342 6.17 -8.41 5.49
C GLY A 342 7.60 -8.94 5.41
N ASN A 343 8.17 -9.39 6.51
CA ASN A 343 9.51 -9.97 6.60
C ASN A 343 9.42 -11.50 6.55
N MET A 344 9.86 -12.12 5.45
CA MET A 344 9.80 -13.56 5.20
C MET A 344 10.66 -14.42 6.15
N HIS A 345 11.77 -13.89 6.65
CA HIS A 345 12.79 -14.73 7.27
C HIS A 345 12.30 -15.41 8.57
N PRO A 346 11.54 -14.73 9.45
CA PRO A 346 10.96 -15.37 10.64
C PRO A 346 9.84 -16.36 10.31
N MET A 347 9.08 -16.12 9.22
CA MET A 347 8.09 -17.08 8.73
C MET A 347 8.77 -18.39 8.32
N ILE A 348 9.84 -18.29 7.51
CA ILE A 348 10.63 -19.43 7.06
C ILE A 348 11.33 -20.11 8.23
N ALA A 349 11.89 -19.35 9.17
CA ALA A 349 12.51 -19.92 10.36
C ALA A 349 11.48 -20.71 11.18
N GLY A 350 10.24 -20.21 11.31
CA GLY A 350 9.15 -20.90 11.99
C GLY A 350 8.70 -22.18 11.28
N LEU A 351 8.53 -22.14 9.96
CA LEU A 351 8.15 -23.30 9.14
C LEU A 351 9.32 -24.25 8.82
N GLY A 352 10.52 -23.90 9.24
CA GLY A 352 11.76 -24.64 9.01
C GLY A 352 11.67 -26.17 9.20
N PRO A 353 11.02 -26.69 10.25
CA PRO A 353 10.87 -28.13 10.44
C PRO A 353 10.09 -28.82 9.30
N ILE A 354 9.12 -28.14 8.68
CA ILE A 354 8.31 -28.67 7.57
C ILE A 354 9.01 -28.41 6.22
N ILE A 355 9.65 -27.24 6.06
CA ILE A 355 10.37 -26.87 4.82
C ILE A 355 11.60 -27.78 4.60
N GLY A 356 12.35 -28.05 5.67
CA GLY A 356 13.59 -28.81 5.65
C GLY A 356 14.82 -28.01 5.23
N HIS A 357 15.99 -28.64 5.33
CA HIS A 357 17.29 -28.00 5.09
C HIS A 357 17.59 -27.75 3.61
N GLY A 358 18.41 -26.73 3.35
CA GLY A 358 19.04 -26.46 2.05
C GLY A 358 18.64 -25.13 1.43
N ILE A 359 18.84 -25.02 0.12
CA ILE A 359 18.44 -23.86 -0.67
C ILE A 359 16.93 -23.89 -0.86
N LEU A 360 16.30 -22.77 -0.54
CA LEU A 360 14.85 -22.62 -0.60
C LEU A 360 14.41 -21.80 -1.82
N GLY A 361 15.26 -20.90 -2.29
CA GLY A 361 15.07 -20.11 -3.50
C GLY A 361 16.19 -19.09 -3.70
N TYR A 362 16.03 -18.21 -4.69
CA TYR A 362 17.02 -17.21 -5.06
C TYR A 362 16.41 -15.85 -5.35
N PHE A 363 17.12 -14.79 -4.97
CA PHE A 363 16.91 -13.45 -5.49
C PHE A 363 17.85 -13.21 -6.66
N ILE A 364 17.29 -12.97 -7.85
CA ILE A 364 18.05 -12.78 -9.08
C ILE A 364 17.97 -11.31 -9.51
N SER A 365 19.12 -10.65 -9.51
CA SER A 365 19.25 -9.28 -10.03
C SER A 365 19.26 -9.30 -11.55
N PRO A 366 18.26 -8.72 -12.24
CA PRO A 366 18.23 -8.75 -13.71
C PRO A 366 19.34 -7.91 -14.36
N GLU A 367 19.90 -6.95 -13.64
CA GLU A 367 20.98 -6.12 -14.17
C GLU A 367 22.34 -6.82 -14.18
N THR A 368 22.61 -7.62 -13.14
CA THR A 368 23.93 -8.24 -12.92
C THR A 368 23.92 -9.74 -13.13
N ASN A 369 22.73 -10.33 -13.31
CA ASN A 369 22.47 -11.77 -13.24
C ASN A 369 22.97 -12.43 -11.94
N LYS A 370 23.20 -11.63 -10.88
CA LYS A 370 23.65 -12.13 -9.59
C LYS A 370 22.49 -12.85 -8.91
N SER A 371 22.69 -14.12 -8.62
CA SER A 371 21.77 -14.98 -7.89
C SER A 371 22.19 -15.10 -6.43
N THR A 372 21.36 -14.62 -5.50
CA THR A 372 21.61 -14.71 -4.06
C THR A 372 20.65 -15.75 -3.45
N PRO A 373 21.14 -16.91 -2.99
CA PRO A 373 20.27 -17.92 -2.39
C PRO A 373 19.74 -17.46 -1.04
N TRP A 374 18.50 -17.80 -0.72
CA TRP A 374 18.06 -17.92 0.66
C TRP A 374 17.96 -19.39 1.08
N MET A 375 18.43 -19.68 2.29
CA MET A 375 18.62 -21.04 2.77
C MET A 375 18.09 -21.21 4.18
N TYR A 376 17.69 -22.43 4.53
CA TYR A 376 17.39 -22.82 5.91
C TYR A 376 18.30 -23.97 6.34
N LYS A 377 18.86 -23.88 7.55
CA LYS A 377 19.64 -24.94 8.17
C LYS A 377 19.65 -24.78 9.68
N ASP A 378 19.33 -25.85 10.42
CA ASP A 378 19.45 -25.94 11.88
C ASP A 378 18.84 -24.72 12.61
N GLY A 379 17.60 -24.36 12.21
CA GLY A 379 16.88 -23.23 12.80
C GLY A 379 17.30 -21.84 12.32
N LYS A 380 18.22 -21.72 11.37
CA LYS A 380 18.72 -20.44 10.83
C LYS A 380 18.30 -20.24 9.39
N VAL A 381 17.90 -19.01 9.06
CA VAL A 381 17.64 -18.56 7.69
C VAL A 381 18.74 -17.59 7.27
N THR A 382 19.33 -17.81 6.09
CA THR A 382 20.37 -16.95 5.55
C THR A 382 20.03 -16.44 4.16
N ASN A 383 20.51 -15.24 3.82
CA ASN A 383 20.58 -14.72 2.45
C ASN A 383 22.06 -14.62 2.07
N GLY A 384 22.53 -15.50 1.19
CA GLY A 384 23.96 -15.74 1.01
C GLY A 384 24.60 -16.11 2.34
N ALA A 385 25.62 -15.35 2.76
CA ALA A 385 26.34 -15.57 4.02
C ALA A 385 25.69 -14.88 5.24
N ALA A 386 24.73 -13.97 5.04
CA ALA A 386 24.13 -13.20 6.14
C ALA A 386 23.00 -14.00 6.80
N THR A 387 23.04 -14.16 8.13
CA THR A 387 21.89 -14.68 8.89
C THR A 387 20.83 -13.59 8.99
N THR A 388 19.57 -13.95 8.72
CA THR A 388 18.45 -13.02 8.59
C THR A 388 17.30 -13.31 9.56
N ALA A 389 17.21 -14.56 10.03
CA ALA A 389 16.37 -14.96 11.16
C ALA A 389 16.90 -16.26 11.74
N ASN A 390 16.53 -16.53 12.98
CA ASN A 390 16.81 -17.80 13.65
C ASN A 390 15.75 -18.11 14.71
N VAL A 391 15.72 -19.37 15.14
CA VAL A 391 15.10 -19.80 16.39
C VAL A 391 16.17 -20.12 17.44
N SER A 392 15.79 -20.05 18.71
CA SER A 392 16.67 -20.42 19.82
C SER A 392 16.87 -21.94 19.92
N ASP A 393 15.77 -22.69 19.81
CA ASP A 393 15.74 -24.14 19.91
C ASP A 393 15.13 -24.72 18.64
N ALA A 394 15.98 -25.22 17.74
CA ALA A 394 15.54 -25.77 16.47
C ALA A 394 14.88 -27.15 16.64
N TYR A 395 13.69 -27.31 16.08
CA TYR A 395 12.97 -28.58 16.03
C TYR A 395 13.18 -29.28 14.68
N THR A 396 13.21 -30.62 14.71
CA THR A 396 13.22 -31.47 13.52
C THR A 396 12.04 -32.43 13.61
N ILE A 397 11.17 -32.44 12.61
CA ILE A 397 10.02 -33.35 12.56
C ILE A 397 10.47 -34.81 12.41
N LYS A 398 9.69 -35.74 12.99
CA LYS A 398 9.92 -37.18 12.95
C LYS A 398 9.89 -37.74 11.53
N ASN A 399 8.98 -37.23 10.68
CA ASN A 399 8.78 -37.70 9.31
C ASN A 399 9.07 -36.59 8.28
N SER A 400 10.34 -36.41 7.93
CA SER A 400 10.76 -35.42 6.93
C SER A 400 10.31 -35.74 5.49
N GLY A 401 9.86 -36.97 5.23
CA GLY A 401 9.32 -37.41 3.94
C GLY A 401 7.81 -37.22 3.81
N ALA A 402 7.11 -36.77 4.86
CA ALA A 402 5.67 -36.55 4.83
C ALA A 402 5.26 -35.58 3.71
N LYS A 403 4.10 -35.81 3.08
CA LYS A 403 3.56 -34.90 2.06
C LYS A 403 3.22 -33.54 2.68
N VAL A 404 3.46 -32.46 1.95
CA VAL A 404 3.17 -31.08 2.37
C VAL A 404 2.31 -30.38 1.32
N ALA A 405 1.06 -30.09 1.67
CA ALA A 405 0.19 -29.26 0.85
C ALA A 405 0.29 -27.80 1.29
N VAL A 406 0.57 -26.90 0.37
CA VAL A 406 0.67 -25.45 0.64
C VAL A 406 -0.54 -24.77 0.01
N LEU A 407 -1.33 -24.07 0.82
CA LEU A 407 -2.54 -23.41 0.32
C LEU A 407 -2.21 -21.96 -0.03
N THR A 408 -2.55 -21.54 -1.25
CA THR A 408 -2.34 -20.18 -1.74
C THR A 408 -3.64 -19.58 -2.26
N GLY A 409 -3.73 -18.25 -2.23
CA GLY A 409 -4.88 -17.52 -2.76
C GLY A 409 -4.52 -16.10 -3.20
N PRO A 410 -5.51 -15.32 -3.67
CA PRO A 410 -5.28 -13.97 -4.20
C PRO A 410 -4.71 -12.97 -3.19
N GLU A 411 -4.80 -13.28 -1.89
CA GLU A 411 -4.20 -12.51 -0.80
C GLU A 411 -2.78 -12.98 -0.41
N THR A 412 -2.34 -14.15 -0.88
CA THR A 412 -0.94 -14.60 -0.71
C THR A 412 -0.04 -13.69 -1.53
N ALA A 413 0.73 -12.83 -0.87
CA ALA A 413 1.49 -11.75 -1.52
C ALA A 413 2.88 -11.58 -0.94
N SER A 414 3.82 -11.09 -1.75
CA SER A 414 5.14 -10.62 -1.31
C SER A 414 5.88 -11.73 -0.51
N SER A 415 6.23 -11.49 0.74
CA SER A 415 6.87 -12.51 1.60
C SER A 415 6.04 -13.80 1.77
N GLY A 416 4.71 -13.77 1.62
CA GLY A 416 3.88 -14.97 1.57
C GLY A 416 4.12 -15.78 0.29
N GLU A 417 4.35 -15.12 -0.84
CA GLU A 417 4.76 -15.78 -2.10
C GLU A 417 6.17 -16.35 -2.00
N MET A 418 7.12 -15.60 -1.41
CA MET A 418 8.46 -16.11 -1.14
C MET A 418 8.45 -17.33 -0.20
N THR A 419 7.54 -17.36 0.77
CA THR A 419 7.32 -18.51 1.65
C THR A 419 6.74 -19.70 0.89
N ALA A 420 5.80 -19.47 -0.05
CA ALA A 420 5.30 -20.52 -0.94
C ALA A 420 6.41 -21.10 -1.85
N ILE A 421 7.27 -20.23 -2.40
CA ILE A 421 8.43 -20.62 -3.23
C ILE A 421 9.35 -21.61 -2.50
N CYS A 422 9.49 -21.50 -1.17
CA CYS A 422 10.30 -22.44 -0.39
C CYS A 422 9.87 -23.91 -0.55
N PHE A 423 8.63 -24.18 -0.95
CA PHE A 423 8.12 -25.54 -1.17
C PHE A 423 8.19 -26.01 -2.63
N ILE A 424 8.27 -25.08 -3.58
CA ILE A 424 8.30 -25.40 -5.02
C ILE A 424 9.57 -26.19 -5.35
N GLY A 425 9.41 -27.24 -6.15
CA GLY A 425 10.49 -28.14 -6.58
C GLY A 425 10.84 -29.24 -5.56
N LYS A 426 10.15 -29.33 -4.42
CA LYS A 426 10.24 -30.50 -3.54
C LYS A 426 9.39 -31.64 -4.09
N THR A 427 9.87 -32.88 -3.97
CA THR A 427 9.14 -34.08 -4.44
C THR A 427 7.94 -34.42 -3.57
N ASN A 428 7.94 -33.99 -2.31
CA ASN A 428 6.87 -34.24 -1.34
C ASN A 428 5.99 -33.01 -1.08
N ALA A 429 6.03 -31.96 -1.92
CA ALA A 429 5.18 -30.78 -1.73
C ALA A 429 4.39 -30.41 -2.98
N LYS A 430 3.19 -29.85 -2.79
CA LYS A 430 2.36 -29.27 -3.86
C LYS A 430 1.61 -28.04 -3.36
N LEU A 431 1.38 -27.08 -4.24
CA LEU A 431 0.55 -25.91 -4.01
C LEU A 431 -0.90 -26.17 -4.45
N PHE A 432 -1.86 -25.70 -3.66
CA PHE A 432 -3.30 -25.86 -3.88
C PHE A 432 -4.02 -24.52 -3.70
N GLY A 433 -5.10 -24.31 -4.45
CA GLY A 433 -5.99 -23.16 -4.27
C GLY A 433 -6.01 -22.26 -5.50
N GLN A 434 -5.75 -20.97 -5.31
CA GLN A 434 -5.84 -19.97 -6.38
C GLN A 434 -4.48 -19.29 -6.64
N PRO A 435 -4.31 -18.62 -7.79
CA PRO A 435 -3.12 -17.85 -8.08
C PRO A 435 -2.85 -16.79 -7.01
N THR A 436 -1.57 -16.59 -6.69
CA THR A 436 -1.14 -15.58 -5.72
C THR A 436 -1.35 -14.15 -6.23
N ALA A 437 -1.05 -13.15 -5.39
CA ALA A 437 -1.23 -11.74 -5.70
C ALA A 437 -0.29 -11.21 -6.81
N GLY A 438 0.89 -11.81 -6.99
CA GLY A 438 1.86 -11.45 -8.04
C GLY A 438 2.87 -10.38 -7.66
N TYR A 439 3.28 -10.33 -6.39
CA TYR A 439 4.31 -9.43 -5.84
C TYR A 439 5.67 -10.16 -5.68
N THR A 440 6.08 -10.93 -6.68
CA THR A 440 7.24 -11.83 -6.65
C THR A 440 8.60 -11.15 -6.87
N THR A 441 8.72 -9.88 -6.47
CA THR A 441 9.99 -9.15 -6.45
C THR A 441 10.52 -9.00 -5.03
N ALA A 442 11.84 -9.07 -4.86
CA ALA A 442 12.48 -8.74 -3.60
C ALA A 442 12.64 -7.23 -3.46
N ASN A 443 12.15 -6.71 -2.34
CA ASN A 443 12.37 -5.34 -1.97
C ASN A 443 13.67 -5.20 -1.20
N ARG A 444 14.53 -4.29 -1.66
CA ARG A 444 15.67 -3.81 -0.88
C ARG A 444 15.28 -2.53 -0.16
N GLY A 445 15.46 -2.52 1.16
CA GLY A 445 15.24 -1.34 1.99
C GLY A 445 16.43 -0.40 1.96
N PHE A 446 16.18 0.87 1.66
CA PHE A 446 17.16 1.95 1.70
C PHE A 446 16.71 3.01 2.70
N LYS A 447 17.49 3.23 3.76
CA LYS A 447 17.26 4.31 4.70
C LYS A 447 17.59 5.64 4.00
N LEU A 448 16.64 6.56 3.99
CA LEU A 448 16.79 7.90 3.44
C LEU A 448 17.30 8.87 4.51
N SER A 449 17.87 10.00 4.09
CA SER A 449 18.35 11.07 4.99
C SER A 449 17.29 11.62 5.96
N THR A 450 16.00 11.52 5.62
CA THR A 450 14.87 11.89 6.49
C THR A 450 14.59 10.89 7.61
N GLY A 451 15.18 9.68 7.55
CA GLY A 451 14.84 8.55 8.41
C GLY A 451 13.67 7.70 7.91
N ALA A 452 13.01 8.11 6.81
CA ALA A 452 12.12 7.25 6.05
C ALA A 452 12.89 6.12 5.34
N TYR A 453 12.18 5.10 4.85
CA TYR A 453 12.75 4.02 4.05
C TYR A 453 12.11 3.97 2.68
N LEU A 454 12.93 3.80 1.64
CA LEU A 454 12.48 3.35 0.32
C LEU A 454 12.66 1.83 0.24
N TYR A 455 11.56 1.10 0.11
CA TYR A 455 11.57 -0.31 -0.24
C TYR A 455 11.43 -0.42 -1.76
N LEU A 456 12.50 -0.83 -2.42
CA LEU A 456 12.59 -0.83 -3.89
C LEU A 456 12.68 -2.25 -4.44
N ALA A 457 11.83 -2.59 -5.40
CA ALA A 457 11.91 -3.82 -6.17
C ALA A 457 13.26 -3.88 -6.92
N SER A 458 14.13 -4.78 -6.47
CA SER A 458 15.56 -4.80 -6.86
C SER A 458 16.04 -6.13 -7.43
N SER A 459 15.22 -7.18 -7.33
CA SER A 459 15.47 -8.50 -7.91
C SER A 459 14.17 -9.28 -8.06
N TYR A 460 14.16 -10.27 -8.95
CA TYR A 460 13.07 -11.25 -9.05
C TYR A 460 13.30 -12.39 -8.06
N ALA A 461 12.20 -12.97 -7.56
CA ALA A 461 12.24 -14.22 -6.81
C ALA A 461 12.30 -15.40 -7.79
N ALA A 462 13.06 -16.42 -7.43
CA ALA A 462 13.14 -17.68 -8.15
C ALA A 462 13.13 -18.87 -7.19
N ASP A 463 12.61 -20.01 -7.64
CA ASP A 463 12.60 -21.24 -6.85
C ASP A 463 13.98 -21.91 -6.79
N ARG A 464 14.08 -23.03 -6.06
CA ARG A 464 15.30 -23.83 -5.94
C ARG A 464 15.86 -24.33 -7.28
N ASN A 465 15.04 -24.38 -8.33
CA ASN A 465 15.44 -24.75 -9.69
C ASN A 465 15.79 -23.53 -10.55
N LYS A 466 15.83 -22.33 -9.95
CA LYS A 466 16.08 -21.03 -10.58
C LYS A 466 15.03 -20.62 -11.61
N LYS A 467 13.81 -21.17 -11.55
CA LYS A 467 12.70 -20.60 -12.33
C LYS A 467 12.29 -19.28 -11.70
N GLU A 468 12.39 -18.20 -12.47
CA GLU A 468 11.97 -16.86 -12.06
C GLU A 468 10.45 -16.68 -12.09
N TYR A 469 9.93 -15.88 -11.16
CA TYR A 469 8.54 -15.50 -11.08
C TYR A 469 8.40 -13.99 -11.30
N LEU A 470 7.70 -13.61 -12.37
CA LEU A 470 7.53 -12.20 -12.80
C LEU A 470 6.10 -11.67 -12.56
N GLY A 471 5.26 -12.45 -11.88
CA GLY A 471 3.85 -12.18 -11.65
C GLY A 471 3.29 -13.22 -10.70
N LYS A 472 2.01 -13.57 -10.86
CA LYS A 472 1.34 -14.55 -9.99
C LYS A 472 2.00 -15.92 -10.05
N ILE A 473 2.03 -16.61 -8.92
CA ILE A 473 2.40 -18.01 -8.80
C ILE A 473 1.12 -18.83 -8.95
N GLU A 474 1.09 -19.69 -9.97
CA GLU A 474 0.02 -20.65 -10.19
C GLU A 474 0.21 -21.86 -9.25
N PRO A 475 -0.83 -22.30 -8.53
CA PRO A 475 -0.75 -23.52 -7.73
C PRO A 475 -0.69 -24.76 -8.64
N ASP A 476 -0.12 -25.85 -8.14
CA ASP A 476 -0.09 -27.14 -8.85
C ASP A 476 -1.49 -27.71 -9.07
N VAL A 477 -2.42 -27.41 -8.14
CA VAL A 477 -3.83 -27.79 -8.21
C VAL A 477 -4.71 -26.56 -8.01
N ILE A 478 -5.28 -26.06 -9.12
CA ILE A 478 -6.20 -24.92 -9.10
C ILE A 478 -7.56 -25.37 -8.57
N ILE A 479 -8.07 -24.66 -7.57
CA ILE A 479 -9.36 -24.88 -6.93
C ILE A 479 -10.08 -23.54 -6.89
N LYS A 480 -11.28 -23.49 -7.45
CA LYS A 480 -12.14 -22.31 -7.29
C LYS A 480 -12.67 -22.32 -5.87
N GLU A 481 -12.44 -21.24 -5.13
CA GLU A 481 -13.01 -21.11 -3.79
C GLU A 481 -14.53 -21.23 -3.87
N THR A 482 -15.03 -22.30 -3.27
CA THR A 482 -16.44 -22.56 -3.03
C THR A 482 -16.54 -22.90 -1.55
N LYS A 483 -17.26 -22.06 -0.80
CA LYS A 483 -17.67 -22.39 0.56
C LYS A 483 -19.07 -22.99 0.46
N GLU A 484 -19.16 -24.27 0.10
CA GLU A 484 -20.43 -24.99 0.18
C GLU A 484 -20.59 -25.54 1.60
N ASN A 485 -21.65 -25.13 2.30
CA ASN A 485 -22.00 -25.65 3.63
C ASN A 485 -20.88 -25.56 4.71
N GLY A 486 -19.95 -24.61 4.56
CA GLY A 486 -18.82 -24.45 5.49
C GLY A 486 -17.66 -25.43 5.27
N ASP A 487 -17.70 -26.29 4.25
CA ASP A 487 -16.55 -27.10 3.83
C ASP A 487 -15.59 -26.27 2.96
N ASP A 488 -14.30 -26.42 3.22
CA ASP A 488 -13.23 -25.73 2.49
C ASP A 488 -12.68 -26.67 1.41
N ALA A 489 -13.12 -26.46 0.16
CA ALA A 489 -12.76 -27.29 -0.97
C ALA A 489 -11.23 -27.42 -1.17
N THR A 490 -10.47 -26.39 -0.82
CA THR A 490 -9.01 -26.38 -0.94
C THR A 490 -8.38 -27.28 0.11
N ILE A 491 -8.84 -27.19 1.37
CA ILE A 491 -8.39 -28.09 2.45
C ILE A 491 -8.77 -29.54 2.12
N ARG A 492 -9.98 -29.79 1.60
CA ARG A 492 -10.43 -31.14 1.24
C ARG A 492 -9.54 -31.77 0.17
N ALA A 493 -9.27 -31.07 -0.92
CA ALA A 493 -8.39 -31.58 -1.98
C ALA A 493 -6.95 -31.79 -1.49
N ALA A 494 -6.44 -30.90 -0.63
CA ALA A 494 -5.13 -31.07 0.00
C ALA A 494 -5.06 -32.35 0.84
N LYS A 495 -6.10 -32.64 1.64
CA LYS A 495 -6.19 -33.88 2.43
C LYS A 495 -6.23 -35.12 1.54
N GLU A 496 -7.08 -35.13 0.52
CA GLU A 496 -7.20 -36.24 -0.43
C GLU A 496 -5.85 -36.57 -1.09
N TRP A 497 -5.06 -35.55 -1.44
CA TRP A 497 -3.71 -35.75 -2.00
C TRP A 497 -2.71 -36.28 -0.97
N ILE A 498 -2.77 -35.79 0.28
CA ILE A 498 -1.91 -36.29 1.36
C ILE A 498 -2.19 -37.78 1.63
N GLU A 499 -3.46 -38.17 1.65
CA GLU A 499 -3.91 -39.54 1.94
C GLU A 499 -3.76 -40.49 0.73
N SER A 500 -3.54 -39.96 -0.47
CA SER A 500 -3.31 -40.79 -1.66
C SER A 500 -2.05 -41.64 -1.48
N LYS A 501 -2.11 -42.89 -1.94
CA LYS A 501 -0.94 -43.77 -1.98
C LYS A 501 0.07 -43.35 -3.05
#